data_AF-A0A7C3JKS4-F1
#
_entry.id   AF-A0A7C3JKS4-F1
#
_cell.length_a   1.000
_cell.length_b   1.000
_cell.length_c   1.000
_cell.angle_alpha   90.00
_cell.angle_beta   90.00
_cell.angle_gamma   90.00
#
_symmetry.space_group_name_H-M   'P 1'
#
loop_
_entity.id
_entity.type
_entity.pdbx_description
1 polymer ?
#
loop_
_entity_poly.entity_id
_entity_poly.type
_entity_poly.pdbx_seq_one_letter_code
_entity_poly.pdbx_strand_id
1 'polypeptide(L)'
;MPGSLFERAMVFDAQAIFANLAEKERLRGHHTAEGRAIRTLSRALQGWASGTLGSLDVIAMCDQAIEDWLKAKLKVSAWSPASVRRLLTTAAAAEVLSQREAACLQKTTDLRSHGAVETITREDVNTALLSAIEIIESRW
;
A
#
# COMPACT_ATOMS: atom_id res chain seq x y z
N MET A 1 -24.49 -2.59 2.29
CA MET A 1 -23.66 -3.70 1.79
C MET A 1 -22.48 -3.10 1.04
N PRO A 2 -21.29 -2.94 1.64
CA PRO A 2 -20.11 -2.58 0.86
C PRO A 2 -19.58 -3.83 0.16
N GLY A 3 -19.48 -3.74 -1.17
CA GLY A 3 -19.01 -4.80 -2.06
C GLY A 3 -17.62 -5.31 -1.67
N SER A 4 -17.40 -6.58 -1.96
CA SER A 4 -16.18 -7.28 -1.58
C SER A 4 -14.95 -6.68 -2.28
N LEU A 5 -13.78 -6.79 -1.63
CA LEU A 5 -12.46 -6.45 -2.19
C LEU A 5 -12.21 -7.03 -3.60
N PHE A 6 -12.94 -8.07 -4.00
CA PHE A 6 -12.88 -8.68 -5.33
C PHE A 6 -13.67 -7.91 -6.41
N GLU A 7 -14.76 -7.20 -6.07
CA GLU A 7 -15.55 -6.46 -7.07
C GLU A 7 -14.85 -5.18 -7.55
N ARG A 8 -14.04 -4.54 -6.70
CA ARG A 8 -13.28 -3.33 -7.07
C ARG A 8 -12.05 -3.62 -7.93
N ALA A 9 -11.56 -4.86 -7.95
CA ALA A 9 -10.48 -5.27 -8.85
C ALA A 9 -10.94 -5.30 -10.33
N MET A 10 -12.24 -5.46 -10.61
CA MET A 10 -12.77 -5.57 -11.99
C MET A 10 -12.75 -4.25 -12.78
N VAL A 11 -12.58 -3.08 -12.14
CA VAL A 11 -12.40 -1.79 -12.84
C VAL A 11 -11.32 -0.98 -12.13
N PHE A 12 -10.05 -1.29 -12.44
CA PHE A 12 -8.92 -0.47 -12.01
C PHE A 12 -8.89 0.84 -12.80
N ASP A 13 -9.60 1.86 -12.31
CA ASP A 13 -9.54 3.22 -12.85
C ASP A 13 -8.48 4.04 -12.10
N ALA A 14 -7.24 3.94 -12.60
CA ALA A 14 -6.11 4.64 -12.01
C ALA A 14 -6.31 6.16 -11.95
N GLN A 15 -7.06 6.75 -12.89
CA GLN A 15 -7.29 8.18 -12.94
C GLN A 15 -8.28 8.63 -11.85
N ALA A 16 -9.38 7.89 -11.67
CA ALA A 16 -10.33 8.15 -10.60
C ALA A 16 -9.70 7.93 -9.21
N ILE A 17 -8.89 6.87 -9.06
CA ILE A 17 -8.17 6.59 -7.81
C ILE A 17 -7.20 7.74 -7.50
N PHE A 18 -6.38 8.16 -8.48
CA PHE A 18 -5.44 9.26 -8.29
C PHE A 18 -6.13 10.58 -7.92
N ALA A 19 -7.23 10.93 -8.60
CA ALA A 19 -7.98 12.15 -8.31
C ALA A 19 -8.51 12.17 -6.86
N ASN A 20 -9.02 11.03 -6.38
CA ASN A 20 -9.49 10.89 -5.00
C ASN A 20 -8.35 11.02 -3.98
N LEU A 21 -7.20 10.39 -4.25
CA LEU A 21 -6.01 10.49 -3.39
C LEU A 21 -5.49 11.93 -3.30
N ALA A 22 -5.40 12.63 -4.43
CA ALA A 22 -4.94 14.00 -4.50
C ALA A 22 -5.86 14.95 -3.71
N GLU A 23 -7.17 14.78 -3.82
CA GLU A 23 -8.13 15.58 -3.06
C GLU A 23 -8.06 15.31 -1.56
N LYS A 24 -7.90 14.04 -1.15
CA LYS A 24 -7.72 13.69 0.27
C LYS A 24 -6.41 14.24 0.84
N GLU A 25 -5.31 14.17 0.09
CA GLU A 25 -4.03 14.77 0.48
C GLU A 25 -4.16 16.29 0.66
N ARG A 26 -4.87 16.96 -0.25
CA ARG A 26 -5.16 18.40 -0.16
C ARG A 26 -5.96 18.76 1.09
N LEU A 27 -6.96 17.95 1.44
CA LEU A 27 -7.86 18.21 2.58
C LEU A 27 -7.25 17.85 3.94
N ARG A 28 -6.50 16.75 4.03
CA ARG A 28 -6.05 16.17 5.31
C ARG A 28 -4.59 16.44 5.64
N GLY A 29 -3.85 17.04 4.70
CA GLY A 29 -2.49 17.52 4.92
C GLY A 29 -1.42 16.51 4.53
N HIS A 30 -0.38 17.00 3.86
CA HIS A 30 0.64 16.19 3.22
C HIS A 30 1.83 15.85 4.16
N HIS A 31 1.89 16.45 5.35
CA HIS A 31 2.97 16.22 6.32
C HIS A 31 2.69 15.08 7.32
N THR A 32 1.48 14.51 7.34
CA THR A 32 1.18 13.35 8.19
C THR A 32 1.84 12.08 7.64
N ALA A 33 1.89 11.02 8.43
CA ALA A 33 2.42 9.73 7.98
C ALA A 33 1.56 9.15 6.85
N GLU A 34 0.25 9.30 6.96
CA GLU A 34 -0.76 8.92 5.97
C GLU A 34 -0.59 9.74 4.69
N GLY A 35 -0.45 11.06 4.79
CA GLY A 35 -0.25 11.93 3.64
C GLY A 35 1.04 11.60 2.88
N ARG A 36 2.14 11.28 3.60
CA ARG A 36 3.38 10.80 2.95
C ARG A 36 3.19 9.44 2.27
N ALA A 37 2.53 8.50 2.92
CA ALA A 37 2.28 7.17 2.36
C ALA A 37 1.38 7.25 1.12
N ILE A 38 0.31 8.04 1.17
CA ILE A 38 -0.58 8.30 0.05
C ILE A 38 0.17 8.96 -1.12
N ARG A 39 1.05 9.92 -0.87
CA ARG A 39 1.88 10.50 -1.94
C ARG A 39 2.76 9.47 -2.64
N THR A 40 3.39 8.59 -1.87
CA THR A 40 4.20 7.50 -2.44
C THR A 40 3.32 6.56 -3.28
N LEU A 41 2.14 6.18 -2.78
CA LEU A 41 1.19 5.35 -3.52
C LEU A 41 0.62 6.05 -4.77
N SER A 42 0.34 7.34 -4.71
CA SER A 42 -0.08 8.15 -5.87
C SER A 42 0.98 8.16 -6.96
N ARG A 43 2.27 8.27 -6.58
CA ARG A 43 3.39 8.18 -7.53
C ARG A 43 3.53 6.78 -8.12
N ALA A 44 3.39 5.75 -7.30
CA ALA A 44 3.42 4.36 -7.76
C ALA A 44 2.27 4.08 -8.76
N LEU A 45 1.06 4.55 -8.44
CA LEU A 45 -0.13 4.44 -9.27
C LEU A 45 0.04 5.17 -10.62
N GLN A 46 0.53 6.40 -10.60
CA GLN A 46 0.76 7.17 -11.82
C GLN A 46 1.87 6.54 -12.68
N GLY A 47 2.95 6.07 -12.05
CA GLY A 47 4.03 5.39 -12.75
C GLY A 47 3.60 4.06 -13.37
N TRP A 48 2.76 3.31 -12.66
CA TRP A 48 2.15 2.08 -13.17
C TRP A 48 1.20 2.35 -14.35
N ALA A 49 0.30 3.31 -14.21
CA ALA A 49 -0.69 3.65 -15.23
C ALA A 49 -0.05 4.21 -16.52
N SER A 50 1.04 4.96 -16.39
CA SER A 50 1.82 5.49 -17.52
C SER A 50 2.81 4.48 -18.13
N GLY A 51 2.97 3.30 -17.51
CA GLY A 51 3.95 2.29 -17.95
C GLY A 51 5.40 2.68 -17.71
N THR A 52 5.66 3.68 -16.88
CA THR A 52 7.01 4.18 -16.55
C THR A 52 7.67 3.42 -15.40
N LEU A 53 6.89 2.65 -14.62
CA LEU A 53 7.38 1.77 -13.57
C LEU A 53 7.04 0.31 -13.89
N GLY A 54 7.99 -0.60 -13.63
CA GLY A 54 7.76 -2.03 -13.72
C GLY A 54 6.99 -2.57 -12.51
N SER A 55 6.43 -3.79 -12.63
CA SER A 55 5.66 -4.42 -11.55
C SER A 55 6.44 -4.48 -10.23
N LEU A 56 7.72 -4.85 -10.27
CA LEU A 56 8.58 -4.92 -9.08
C LEU A 56 8.80 -3.57 -8.42
N ASP A 57 8.95 -2.50 -9.20
CA ASP A 57 9.15 -1.14 -8.67
C ASP A 57 7.88 -0.66 -7.94
N VAL A 58 6.71 -0.92 -8.53
CA VAL A 58 5.42 -0.57 -7.94
C VAL A 58 5.21 -1.32 -6.62
N ILE A 59 5.47 -2.62 -6.58
CA ILE A 59 5.39 -3.42 -5.36
C ILE A 59 6.37 -2.91 -4.30
N ALA A 60 7.60 -2.57 -4.68
CA ALA A 60 8.60 -2.02 -3.77
C ALA A 60 8.17 -0.65 -3.20
N MET A 61 7.51 0.19 -4.00
CA MET A 61 6.94 1.46 -3.54
C MET A 61 5.76 1.25 -2.57
N CYS A 62 4.92 0.24 -2.81
CA CYS A 62 3.85 -0.14 -1.87
C CYS A 62 4.44 -0.58 -0.53
N ASP A 63 5.43 -1.47 -0.54
CA ASP A 63 6.12 -1.91 0.69
C ASP A 63 6.72 -0.73 1.46
N GLN A 64 7.42 0.18 0.76
CA GLN A 64 8.02 1.36 1.38
C GLN A 64 6.96 2.27 2.02
N ALA A 65 5.84 2.53 1.32
CA ALA A 65 4.76 3.35 1.84
C ALA A 65 4.12 2.75 3.11
N ILE A 66 3.90 1.43 3.12
CA ILE A 66 3.39 0.69 4.26
C ILE A 66 4.39 0.71 5.41
N GLU A 67 5.68 0.48 5.13
CA GLU A 67 6.74 0.47 6.14
C GLU A 67 6.82 1.80 6.88
N ASP A 68 6.90 2.91 6.14
CA ASP A 68 7.01 4.25 6.72
C ASP A 68 5.77 4.63 7.51
N TRP A 69 4.58 4.25 7.01
CA TRP A 69 3.33 4.45 7.70
C TRP A 69 3.25 3.65 9.01
N LEU A 70 3.59 2.35 8.98
CA LEU A 70 3.59 1.49 10.15
C LEU A 70 4.61 1.94 11.19
N LYS A 71 5.82 2.33 10.78
CA LYS A 71 6.82 2.88 11.69
C LYS A 71 6.27 4.10 12.43
N ALA A 72 5.61 5.01 11.72
CA ALA A 72 4.98 6.17 12.34
C ALA A 72 3.84 5.80 13.29
N LYS A 73 2.92 4.91 12.88
CA LYS A 73 1.78 4.47 13.72
C LYS A 73 2.23 3.73 14.98
N LEU A 74 3.26 2.90 14.86
CA LEU A 74 3.83 2.14 15.97
C LEU A 74 4.86 2.94 16.79
N LYS A 75 5.09 4.22 16.46
CA LYS A 75 6.11 5.07 17.09
C LYS A 75 7.51 4.45 17.08
N VAL A 76 7.79 3.67 16.03
CA VAL A 76 9.10 3.07 15.76
C VAL A 76 9.95 4.10 15.01
N SER A 77 11.24 4.17 15.34
CA SER A 77 12.18 5.03 14.63
C SER A 77 12.18 4.75 13.13
N ALA A 78 12.25 5.81 12.31
CA ALA A 78 12.39 5.69 10.85
C ALA A 78 13.61 4.85 10.45
N TRP A 79 14.68 4.92 11.25
CA TRP A 79 15.95 4.20 11.05
C TRP A 79 15.93 2.77 11.59
N SER A 80 14.81 2.29 12.14
CA SER A 80 14.71 0.93 12.65
C SER A 80 14.91 -0.08 11.51
N PRO A 81 15.77 -1.10 11.69
CA PRO A 81 15.99 -2.16 10.71
C PRO A 81 14.88 -3.23 10.75
N ALA A 82 13.74 -2.95 11.39
CA ALA A 82 12.63 -3.88 11.47
C ALA A 82 12.04 -4.14 10.07
N SER A 83 11.97 -5.41 9.67
CA SER A 83 11.36 -5.79 8.39
C SER A 83 9.86 -5.49 8.38
N VAL A 84 9.31 -5.23 7.19
CA VAL A 84 7.86 -5.03 6.98
C VAL A 84 7.05 -6.16 7.60
N ARG A 85 7.47 -7.43 7.42
CA ARG A 85 6.81 -8.60 8.03
C ARG A 85 6.69 -8.47 9.55
N ARG A 86 7.76 -8.06 10.23
CA ARG A 86 7.76 -7.87 11.68
C ARG A 86 6.88 -6.67 12.09
N LEU A 87 6.89 -5.59 11.31
CA LEU A 87 6.01 -4.44 11.55
C LEU A 87 4.54 -4.81 11.40
N LEU A 88 4.18 -5.62 10.40
CA LEU A 88 2.81 -6.12 10.19
C LEU A 88 2.34 -7.00 11.34
N THR A 89 3.19 -7.92 11.82
CA THR A 89 2.87 -8.73 13.01
C THR A 89 2.66 -7.86 14.24
N THR A 90 3.52 -6.85 14.44
CA THR A 90 3.42 -5.92 15.56
C THR A 90 2.16 -5.05 15.46
N ALA A 91 1.82 -4.58 14.26
CA ALA A 91 0.62 -3.79 13.99
C ALA A 91 -0.66 -4.59 14.20
N ALA A 92 -0.67 -5.87 13.85
CA ALA A 92 -1.79 -6.76 14.15
C ALA A 92 -1.94 -7.01 15.66
N ALA A 93 -0.83 -7.24 16.37
CA ALA A 93 -0.84 -7.43 17.82
C ALA A 93 -1.26 -6.16 18.59
N ALA A 94 -0.92 -4.99 18.06
CA ALA A 94 -1.31 -3.68 18.61
C ALA A 94 -2.68 -3.20 18.14
N GLU A 95 -3.45 -4.04 17.42
CA GLU A 95 -4.77 -3.72 16.86
C GLU A 95 -4.79 -2.50 15.90
N VAL A 96 -3.62 -2.06 15.44
CA VAL A 96 -3.45 -1.03 14.40
C VAL A 96 -3.91 -1.56 13.05
N LEU A 97 -3.79 -2.88 12.82
CA LEU A 97 -4.33 -3.59 11.67
C LEU A 97 -5.15 -4.79 12.17
N SER A 98 -6.19 -5.17 11.43
CA SER A 98 -6.79 -6.48 11.59
C SER A 98 -5.85 -7.56 11.06
N GLN A 99 -6.00 -8.81 11.54
CA GLN A 99 -5.21 -9.93 11.04
C GLN A 99 -5.39 -10.14 9.52
N ARG A 100 -6.59 -9.85 8.99
CA ARG A 100 -6.89 -9.95 7.57
C ARG A 100 -6.14 -8.91 6.74
N GLU A 101 -6.10 -7.66 7.21
CA GLU A 101 -5.35 -6.59 6.55
C GLU A 101 -3.84 -6.88 6.59
N ALA A 102 -3.31 -7.31 7.74
CA ALA A 102 -1.92 -7.68 7.88
C ALA A 102 -1.52 -8.84 6.94
N ALA A 103 -2.37 -9.87 6.83
CA ALA A 103 -2.15 -10.97 5.90
C ALA A 103 -2.21 -10.54 4.43
N CYS A 104 -3.09 -9.59 4.09
CA CYS A 104 -3.19 -9.04 2.74
C CYS A 104 -1.91 -8.27 2.35
N LEU A 105 -1.40 -7.41 3.23
CA LEU A 105 -0.15 -6.70 3.00
C LEU A 105 1.06 -7.63 2.99
N GLN A 106 1.04 -8.69 3.81
CA GLN A 106 2.11 -9.68 3.81
C GLN A 106 2.25 -10.38 2.45
N LYS A 107 1.13 -10.68 1.77
CA LYS A 107 1.16 -11.25 0.41
C LYS A 107 1.89 -10.35 -0.57
N THR A 108 1.67 -9.03 -0.50
CA THR A 108 2.37 -8.05 -1.34
C THR A 108 3.89 -8.10 -1.11
N THR A 109 4.32 -8.14 0.16
CA THR A 109 5.74 -8.25 0.52
C THR A 109 6.34 -9.60 0.11
N ASP A 110 5.54 -10.67 0.13
CA ASP A 110 5.96 -12.00 -0.29
C ASP A 110 6.16 -12.07 -1.81
N LEU A 111 5.34 -11.38 -2.61
CA LEU A 111 5.56 -11.24 -4.07
C LEU A 111 6.93 -10.64 -4.39
N ARG A 112 7.42 -9.71 -3.57
CA ARG A 112 8.77 -9.14 -3.70
C ARG A 112 9.86 -10.12 -3.29
N SER A 113 9.65 -10.82 -2.17
CA SER A 113 10.66 -11.70 -1.56
C SER A 113 10.86 -13.00 -2.35
N HIS A 114 9.79 -13.48 -3.00
CA HIS A 114 9.79 -14.67 -3.84
C HIS A 114 9.93 -14.36 -5.33
N GLY A 115 10.31 -13.13 -5.70
CA GLY A 115 10.48 -12.64 -7.08
C GLY A 115 11.57 -13.31 -7.91
N ALA A 116 11.93 -14.55 -7.60
CA ALA A 116 12.60 -15.46 -8.50
C ALA A 116 11.54 -16.30 -9.25
N VAL A 117 11.38 -16.02 -10.54
CA VAL A 117 10.86 -16.91 -11.60
C VAL A 117 9.36 -16.88 -11.93
N GLU A 118 8.44 -16.45 -11.07
CA GLU A 118 7.01 -16.36 -11.43
C GLU A 118 6.56 -14.94 -11.82
N THR A 119 5.89 -14.85 -12.97
CA THR A 119 5.45 -13.62 -13.63
C THR A 119 4.46 -12.85 -12.77
N ILE A 120 4.90 -11.80 -12.06
CA ILE A 120 4.01 -10.87 -11.35
C ILE A 120 3.01 -10.31 -12.37
N THR A 121 1.73 -10.61 -12.17
CA THR A 121 0.69 -10.21 -13.11
C THR A 121 0.29 -8.76 -12.89
N ARG A 122 -0.36 -8.15 -13.90
CA ARG A 122 -0.95 -6.81 -13.73
C ARG A 122 -2.03 -6.79 -12.64
N GLU A 123 -2.75 -7.89 -12.47
CA GLU A 123 -3.77 -8.00 -11.42
C GLU A 123 -3.13 -7.97 -10.03
N ASP A 124 -2.01 -8.68 -9.82
CA ASP A 124 -1.28 -8.65 -8.55
C ASP A 124 -0.83 -7.24 -8.16
N VAL A 125 -0.31 -6.48 -9.14
CA VAL A 125 0.11 -5.09 -8.92
C VAL A 125 -1.07 -4.19 -8.58
N ASN A 126 -2.18 -4.33 -9.32
CA ASN A 126 -3.40 -3.56 -9.07
C ASN A 126 -3.98 -3.86 -7.68
N THR A 127 -4.06 -5.14 -7.30
CA THR A 127 -4.54 -5.59 -5.99
C THR A 127 -3.63 -5.08 -4.86
N ALA A 128 -2.31 -5.11 -5.04
CA ALA A 128 -1.36 -4.57 -4.08
C ALA A 128 -1.55 -3.06 -3.87
N LEU A 129 -1.65 -2.29 -4.96
CA LEU A 129 -1.89 -0.85 -4.91
C LEU A 129 -3.21 -0.53 -4.21
N LEU A 130 -4.31 -1.17 -4.63
CA LEU A 130 -5.63 -0.95 -4.05
C LEU A 130 -5.67 -1.29 -2.56
N SER A 131 -5.10 -2.44 -2.17
CA SER A 131 -5.07 -2.86 -0.77
C SER A 131 -4.29 -1.89 0.11
N ALA A 132 -3.12 -1.44 -0.35
CA ALA A 132 -2.30 -0.46 0.38
C ALA A 132 -3.04 0.88 0.53
N ILE A 133 -3.67 1.36 -0.55
CA ILE A 133 -4.47 2.58 -0.55
C ILE A 133 -5.64 2.46 0.44
N GLU A 134 -6.48 1.43 0.30
CA GLU A 134 -7.68 1.27 1.13
C GLU A 134 -7.34 1.16 2.62
N ILE A 135 -6.28 0.42 2.97
CA ILE A 135 -5.87 0.28 4.37
C ILE A 135 -5.43 1.61 4.95
N ILE A 136 -4.57 2.36 4.26
CA ILE A 136 -4.09 3.66 4.75
C ILE A 136 -5.24 4.66 4.83
N GLU A 137 -6.13 4.69 3.83
CA GLU A 137 -7.30 5.57 3.83
C GLU A 137 -8.28 5.29 4.96
N SER A 138 -8.50 4.02 5.30
CA SER A 138 -9.43 3.63 6.36
C SER A 138 -8.97 4.07 7.76
N ARG A 139 -7.67 4.38 7.92
CA ARG A 139 -7.01 4.70 9.19
C ARG A 139 -6.45 6.13 9.27
N TRP A 140 -6.86 6.97 8.33
CA TRP A 140 -6.55 8.40 8.30
C TRP A 140 -7.60 9.20 9.06
#